data_AF-A0A453NAM9-F1
#
_entry.id   AF-A0A453NAM9-F1
#
_cell.length_a   1.000
_cell.length_b   1.000
_cell.length_c   1.000
_cell.angle_alpha   90.00
_cell.angle_beta   90.00
_cell.angle_gamma   90.00
#
_symmetry.space_group_name_H-M   'P 1'
#
loop_
_entity.id
_entity.type
_entity.pdbx_description
1 polymer ?
#
loop_
_entity_poly.entity_id
_entity_poly.type
_entity_poly.pdbx_seq_one_letter_code
_entity_poly.pdbx_strand_id
1 'polypeptide(L)'
;HVGTCQVVSRSSTAAGATAMQQQLDWKMAKHKLWSEEQQAADHGPTLTAMGNARFCLVDCVKGMEFHGRLLRVTTFRLRHSRKGELEIFDRSTRSCQVSKHLGSFSPVAFWM
;
A
#
# COMPACT_ATOMS: atom_id res chain seq x y z
N HIS A 1 -6.70 -2.36 1.55
CA HIS A 1 -6.53 -3.33 0.44
C HIS A 1 -5.67 -2.68 -0.63
N VAL A 2 -4.98 -3.46 -1.47
CA VAL A 2 -4.16 -2.94 -2.58
C VAL A 2 -4.83 -3.30 -3.90
N GLY A 3 -4.89 -2.34 -4.83
CA GLY A 3 -5.48 -2.53 -6.14
C GLY A 3 -4.54 -2.13 -7.27
N THR A 4 -4.74 -2.72 -8.44
CA THR A 4 -4.17 -2.27 -9.72
C THR A 4 -5.30 -1.86 -10.66
N CYS A 5 -5.04 -0.88 -11.51
CA CYS A 5 -5.94 -0.50 -12.59
C CYS A 5 -5.16 -0.40 -13.90
N GLN A 6 -5.83 -0.64 -15.03
CA GLN A 6 -5.25 -0.33 -16.33
C GLN A 6 -5.26 1.17 -16.56
N VAL A 7 -4.09 1.73 -16.85
CA VAL A 7 -3.93 3.11 -17.29
C VAL A 7 -3.66 3.08 -18.77
N VAL A 8 -4.51 3.73 -19.56
CA VAL A 8 -4.34 3.82 -21.02
C VAL A 8 -3.07 4.64 -21.31
N SER A 9 -2.09 4.01 -21.97
CA SER A 9 -0.88 4.69 -22.42
C SER A 9 -1.23 5.74 -23.47
N ARG A 10 -0.77 6.99 -23.30
CA ARG A 10 -1.06 8.12 -24.22
C ARG A 10 -0.39 8.02 -25.60
N SER A 11 0.17 6.87 -25.97
CA SER A 11 0.91 6.68 -27.22
C SER A 11 0.05 6.14 -28.38
N SER A 12 -1.21 5.75 -28.13
CA SER A 12 -2.14 5.38 -29.21
C SER A 12 -2.73 6.66 -29.82
N THR A 13 -2.36 6.90 -31.07
CA THR A 13 -2.75 8.03 -31.91
C THR A 13 -4.25 8.35 -31.84
N ALA A 14 -4.52 9.65 -31.81
CA ALA A 14 -5.85 10.24 -31.88
C ALA A 14 -6.63 9.73 -33.10
N ALA A 15 -7.59 8.84 -32.87
CA ALA A 15 -8.75 8.63 -33.74
C ALA A 15 -9.87 7.99 -32.90
N GLY A 16 -10.83 8.81 -32.47
CA GLY A 16 -12.03 8.34 -31.77
C GLY A 16 -12.04 8.58 -30.27
N ALA A 17 -11.89 9.84 -29.84
CA ALA A 17 -12.22 10.26 -28.48
C ALA A 17 -13.75 10.29 -28.28
N THR A 18 -14.40 9.14 -28.25
CA THR A 18 -15.63 8.98 -27.47
C THR A 18 -15.19 8.58 -26.06
N ALA A 19 -15.21 9.57 -25.17
CA ALA A 19 -15.04 9.41 -23.73
C ALA A 19 -16.22 8.60 -23.17
N MET A 20 -16.27 7.31 -23.50
CA MET A 20 -16.99 6.33 -22.71
C MET A 20 -16.17 6.16 -21.45
N GLN A 21 -16.79 6.33 -20.28
CA GLN A 21 -16.28 5.83 -19.02
C GLN A 21 -15.91 4.36 -19.20
N GLN A 22 -14.66 4.09 -19.60
CA GLN A 22 -14.08 2.77 -19.49
C GLN A 22 -14.06 2.51 -17.99
N GLN A 23 -15.03 1.73 -17.53
CA GLN A 23 -15.08 1.21 -16.19
C GLN A 23 -13.70 0.66 -15.88
N LEU A 24 -12.94 1.37 -15.04
CA LEU A 24 -11.58 0.98 -14.69
C LEU A 24 -11.67 -0.44 -14.15
N ASP A 25 -11.09 -1.41 -14.85
CA ASP A 25 -11.01 -2.79 -14.38
C ASP A 25 -10.02 -2.81 -13.21
N TRP A 26 -10.54 -2.54 -12.01
CA TRP A 26 -9.77 -2.54 -10.79
C TRP A 26 -9.66 -3.97 -10.29
N LYS A 27 -8.43 -4.42 -10.06
CA LYS A 27 -8.16 -5.73 -9.46
C LYS A 27 -7.62 -5.54 -8.06
N MET A 28 -8.34 -6.05 -7.07
CA MET A 28 -7.90 -5.97 -5.68
C MET A 28 -7.20 -7.25 -5.26
N ALA A 29 -6.10 -7.09 -4.53
CA ALA A 29 -5.53 -8.20 -3.78
C ALA A 29 -6.47 -8.58 -2.64
N LYS A 30 -6.72 -9.88 -2.49
CA LYS A 30 -7.61 -10.43 -1.45
C LYS A 30 -7.08 -10.25 -0.02
N HIS A 31 -5.77 -10.13 0.14
CA HIS A 31 -5.15 -9.99 1.45
C HIS A 31 -5.18 -8.54 1.96
N LYS A 32 -5.67 -8.36 3.19
CA LYS A 32 -5.49 -7.12 3.95
C LYS A 32 -4.04 -7.01 4.42
N LEU A 33 -3.46 -5.83 4.25
CA LEU A 33 -2.08 -5.52 4.67
C LEU A 33 -2.02 -4.77 6.01
N TRP A 34 -3.13 -4.19 6.46
CA TRP A 34 -3.24 -3.45 7.71
C TRP A 34 -4.63 -3.64 8.34
N SER A 35 -4.76 -3.28 9.61
CA SER A 35 -6.03 -3.22 10.36
C SER A 35 -6.29 -1.77 10.77
N GLU A 36 -7.46 -1.23 10.44
CA GLU A 36 -7.87 0.13 10.81
C GLU A 36 -8.04 0.28 12.33
N GLU A 37 -8.46 -0.77 13.02
CA GLU A 37 -8.68 -0.77 14.47
C GLU A 37 -7.40 -0.51 15.29
N GLN A 38 -6.24 -0.83 14.71
CA GLN A 38 -4.95 -0.67 15.38
C GLN A 38 -4.23 0.63 15.00
N GLN A 39 -4.75 1.42 14.06
CA GLN A 39 -4.06 2.63 13.59
C GLN A 39 -4.01 3.70 14.69
N ALA A 40 -2.83 4.32 14.83
CA ALA A 40 -2.74 5.56 15.58
C ALA A 40 -3.47 6.63 14.76
N ALA A 41 -4.55 7.19 15.33
CA ALA A 41 -5.55 8.03 14.65
C ALA A 41 -5.02 9.29 13.94
N ASP A 42 -3.73 9.60 14.11
CA ASP A 42 -3.14 10.84 13.63
C ASP A 42 -2.86 10.79 12.12
N HIS A 43 -2.40 9.64 11.59
CA HIS A 43 -1.99 9.52 10.19
C HIS A 43 -2.18 8.08 9.64
N GLY A 44 -2.68 7.98 8.41
CA GLY A 44 -2.80 6.71 7.70
C GLY A 44 -1.45 6.16 7.21
N PRO A 45 -1.42 4.92 6.69
CA PRO A 45 -0.20 4.28 6.24
C PRO A 45 0.30 4.88 4.90
N THR A 46 1.62 4.90 4.73
CA THR A 46 2.27 5.36 3.50
C THR A 46 2.74 4.17 2.67
N LEU A 47 2.47 4.20 1.36
CA LEU A 47 2.85 3.16 0.39
C LEU A 47 3.86 3.71 -0.62
N THR A 48 4.94 2.97 -0.86
CA THR A 48 5.99 3.32 -1.82
C THR A 48 6.29 2.15 -2.75
N ALA A 49 6.42 2.41 -4.04
CA ALA A 49 6.93 1.44 -5.02
C ALA A 49 8.47 1.43 -5.02
N MET A 50 9.08 0.25 -4.91
CA MET A 50 10.54 0.05 -4.84
C MET A 50 11.12 -0.51 -6.16
N GLY A 51 10.32 -0.53 -7.23
CA GLY A 51 10.66 -1.23 -8.48
C GLY A 51 10.46 -2.75 -8.39
N ASN A 52 10.60 -3.44 -9.53
CA ASN A 52 10.47 -4.91 -9.62
C ASN A 52 9.19 -5.51 -9.01
N ALA A 53 8.08 -4.76 -9.12
CA ALA A 53 6.79 -5.05 -8.50
C ALA A 53 6.85 -5.23 -6.97
N ARG A 54 7.86 -4.66 -6.31
CA ARG A 54 8.02 -4.62 -4.86
C ARG A 54 7.51 -3.29 -4.31
N PHE A 55 6.85 -3.38 -3.17
CA PHE A 55 6.23 -2.26 -2.48
C PHE A 55 6.58 -2.31 -1.00
N CYS A 56 6.65 -1.12 -0.38
CA CYS A 56 6.80 -0.95 1.05
C CYS A 56 5.61 -0.16 1.58
N LEU A 57 4.93 -0.72 2.58
CA LEU A 57 3.89 -0.08 3.35
C LEU A 57 4.45 0.22 4.74
N VAL A 58 4.35 1.45 5.19
CA VAL A 58 4.74 1.87 6.53
C VAL A 58 3.52 2.41 7.25
N ASP A 59 3.22 1.82 8.40
CA ASP A 59 2.05 2.13 9.23
C ASP A 59 2.49 2.41 10.67
N CYS A 60 1.77 3.27 11.37
CA CYS A 60 1.98 3.57 12.79
C CYS A 60 0.78 3.05 13.58
N VAL A 61 1.00 2.01 14.38
CA VAL A 61 -0.06 1.41 15.21
C VAL A 61 0.10 1.73 16.68
N LYS A 62 -1.01 1.73 17.41
CA LYS A 62 -0.99 1.81 18.89
C LYS A 62 -0.37 0.51 19.44
N GLY A 63 0.65 0.63 20.27
CA GLY A 63 1.16 -0.52 21.02
C GLY A 63 0.13 -0.93 22.07
N MET A 64 -0.35 -2.18 22.03
CA MET A 64 -1.31 -2.68 23.02
C MET A 64 -0.64 -2.93 24.39
N GLU A 65 0.62 -3.37 24.38
CA GLU A 65 1.36 -3.74 25.60
C GLU A 65 2.21 -2.60 26.19
N PHE A 66 2.47 -1.55 25.41
CA PHE A 66 3.25 -0.40 25.84
C PHE A 66 2.47 0.86 25.48
N HIS A 67 2.38 1.82 26.41
CA HIS A 67 1.85 3.17 26.18
C HIS A 67 2.68 3.97 25.16
N GLY A 68 2.89 3.46 23.96
CA GLY A 68 3.76 3.98 22.91
C GLY A 68 3.28 3.56 21.53
N ARG A 69 3.96 4.07 20.51
CA ARG A 69 3.64 3.82 19.11
C ARG A 69 4.56 2.74 18.56
N LEU A 70 4.04 1.92 17.65
CA LEU A 70 4.81 0.89 16.95
C LEU A 70 4.78 1.20 15.46
N LEU A 71 5.96 1.39 14.87
CA LEU A 71 6.13 1.50 13.44
C LEU A 71 6.15 0.09 12.84
N ARG A 72 5.19 -0.20 11.97
CA ARG A 72 5.07 -1.46 11.25
C ARG A 72 5.46 -1.23 9.80
N VAL A 73 6.55 -1.85 9.39
CA VAL A 73 7.08 -1.82 8.03
C VAL A 73 6.77 -3.17 7.37
N THR A 74 5.94 -3.15 6.34
CA THR A 74 5.60 -4.33 5.55
C THR A 74 6.12 -4.17 4.13
N THR A 75 7.01 -5.06 3.71
CA THR A 75 7.42 -5.19 2.32
C THR A 75 6.68 -6.36 1.68
N PHE A 76 6.29 -6.22 0.42
CA PHE A 76 5.60 -7.25 -0.33
C PHE A 76 5.78 -7.05 -1.83
N ARG A 77 5.46 -8.07 -2.61
CA ARG A 77 5.43 -8.00 -4.06
C ARG A 77 4.03 -8.27 -4.59
N LEU A 78 3.73 -7.69 -5.76
CA LEU A 78 2.50 -7.92 -6.49
C LEU A 78 2.76 -8.68 -7.78
N ARG A 79 1.88 -9.62 -8.12
CA ARG A 79 1.85 -10.27 -9.44
C ARG A 79 0.42 -10.59 -9.84
N HIS A 80 0.21 -10.79 -11.13
CA HIS A 80 -1.03 -11.39 -11.61
C HIS A 80 -0.86 -12.91 -11.65
N SER A 81 -1.87 -13.63 -11.15
CA SER A 81 -1.95 -15.09 -11.25
C SER A 81 -2.22 -15.52 -12.69
N ARG A 82 -2.13 -16.83 -12.96
CA ARG A 82 -2.53 -17.39 -14.27
C ARG A 82 -4.00 -17.12 -14.62
N LYS A 83 -4.85 -16.89 -13.61
CA LYS A 83 -6.26 -16.53 -13.78
C LYS A 83 -6.48 -15.01 -13.91
N GLY A 84 -5.40 -14.23 -13.90
CA GLY A 84 -5.44 -12.77 -13.98
C GLY A 84 -5.78 -12.08 -12.66
N GLU A 85 -5.80 -12.79 -11.53
CA GLU A 85 -6.09 -12.22 -10.20
C GLU A 85 -4.85 -11.49 -9.64
N LEU A 86 -5.04 -10.39 -8.93
CA LEU A 86 -3.94 -9.71 -8.24
C LEU A 86 -3.57 -10.45 -6.95
N GLU A 87 -2.32 -10.88 -6.86
CA GLU A 87 -1.77 -11.61 -5.71
C GLU A 87 -0.67 -10.83 -5.01
N ILE A 88 -0.68 -10.88 -3.68
CA ILE A 88 0.43 -10.46 -2.82
C ILE A 88 1.30 -11.68 -2.53
N PHE A 89 2.62 -11.57 -2.71
CA PHE A 89 3.59 -12.61 -2.38
C PHE A 89 4.87 -12.00 -1.79
N ASP A 90 5.79 -12.84 -1.29
CA ASP A 90 7.08 -12.39 -0.70
C ASP A 90 6.88 -11.30 0.37
N ARG A 91 5.89 -11.51 1.25
CA ARG A 91 5.52 -10.54 2.28
C ARG A 91 6.40 -10.70 3.52
N SER A 92 7.04 -9.62 3.93
CA SER A 92 7.81 -9.55 5.18
C SER A 92 7.38 -8.33 5.99
N THR A 93 7.05 -8.53 7.26
CA THR A 93 6.67 -7.45 8.19
C THR A 93 7.67 -7.38 9.32
N ARG A 94 8.16 -6.17 9.61
CA ARG A 94 8.98 -5.86 10.77
C ARG A 94 8.33 -4.74 11.56
N SER A 95 8.48 -4.77 12.86
CA SER A 95 7.95 -3.75 13.75
C SER A 95 9.06 -3.17 14.61
N CYS A 96 9.06 -1.87 14.81
CA CYS A 96 9.97 -1.20 15.75
C CYS A 96 9.20 -0.20 16.62
N GLN A 97 9.60 -0.10 17.88
CA GLN A 97 8.99 0.83 18.82
C GLN A 97 9.44 2.26 18.51
N VAL A 98 8.49 3.19 18.52
CA VAL A 98 8.74 4.61 18.39
C VAL A 98 8.54 5.27 19.75
N SER A 99 9.39 6.26 20.04
CA SER A 99 9.38 6.99 21.31
C SER A 99 7.99 7.60 21.60
N LYS A 100 7.59 7.52 22.86
CA LYS A 100 6.32 8.05 23.39
C LYS A 100 6.28 9.58 23.39
N HIS A 101 7.44 10.23 23.28
CA HIS A 101 7.57 11.68 23.39
C HIS A 101 7.22 12.44 22.10
N LEU A 102 6.96 11.73 21.00
CA LEU A 102 6.42 12.36 19.79
C LEU A 102 4.90 12.52 19.93
N GLY A 103 4.47 13.75 20.20
CA GLY A 103 3.05 14.11 20.28
C GLY A 103 2.26 13.76 19.03
N SER A 104 2.88 13.87 17.85
CA SER A 104 2.38 13.40 16.55
C SER A 104 3.50 12.69 15.78
N PHE A 105 3.21 11.55 15.18
CA PHE A 105 4.14 10.81 14.33
C PHE A 105 3.46 10.40 13.03
N SER A 106 4.01 10.82 11.90
CA SER A 106 3.54 10.48 10.56
C SER A 106 4.62 9.68 9.83
N PRO A 107 4.37 8.39 9.49
CA PRO A 107 5.35 7.61 8.75
C PRO A 107 5.44 8.08 7.30
N VAL A 108 6.65 8.46 6.86
CA VAL A 108 6.93 8.73 5.44
C VAL A 108 7.83 7.64 4.90
N ALA A 109 7.49 7.13 3.72
CA ALA A 109 8.30 6.17 2.98
C ALA A 109 8.57 6.70 1.58
N PHE A 110 9.81 6.53 1.12
CA PHE A 110 10.25 6.84 -0.24
C PHE A 110 11.34 5.84 -0.64
N TRP A 111 11.54 5.69 -1.94
CA TRP A 111 12.54 4.80 -2.53
C TRP A 111 13.55 5.65 -3.32
N MET A 112 14.84 5.32 -3.19
CA MET A 112 15.96 5.99 -3.87
C MET A 112 16.70 5.01 -4.79
#